data_AF-A0A8J5RBK8-F1
#
_entry.id   AF-A0A8J5RBK8-F1
#
_cell.length_a   1.000
_cell.length_b   1.000
_cell.length_c   1.000
_cell.angle_alpha   90.00
_cell.angle_beta   90.00
_cell.angle_gamma   90.00
#
_symmetry.space_group_name_H-M   'P 1'
#
loop_
_entity.id
_entity.type
_entity.pdbx_description
1 polymer ?
#
loop_
_entity_poly.entity_id
_entity_poly.type
_entity_poly.pdbx_seq_one_letter_code
_entity_poly.pdbx_strand_id
1 'polypeptide(L)'
;MFAELMKLLFSSFYNSRYCFDRIDAKLLPSKSKKSWSKFFKDTIKFLIIAVTLFIVYYAAIVLFGAPLTTHHEETSMLALILTALTFVPPSLHLGVDNALCLLTGAQVPSNNIIAQAMYRNIKCTLVGTWCGAIVIPLDWDRPWQEWPIPCVIGAFVGYIVIKCRAAVAWKEKEPLSLEEIEVAPPKAHEVRIKVTAVALCHTDAYTLSGADPEGIFPSILGHEGSGIVESVGEGVTEFKAGDHVVPLYIPQCRDCKFCKSPKTNLCSKIRLTQGKGLMPDGTSRFTCKGCGVPTGYGAALNTAKVESESTCAIWGLGAVGLATAFGCKTAGASRVIGIDIDESKFEKGKFFGCTEFINPIKHDRPIQDVLIELTDGGLDYTFECVGNVKTMRQALEACHKGWGTSVIVGVAASGQEISTRPFQLVTGRVWKGTAFGGWKSKDSVPKLVDEYMKKKLMLDEFITHEMPFEKINEAFELLHSGKCLRAVLKY
;
A
#
# COMPACT_ATOMS: atom_id res chain seq x y z
N MET A 1 30.17 -14.74 -9.61
CA MET A 1 29.40 -14.24 -8.45
C MET A 1 29.72 -12.79 -8.08
N PHE A 2 30.73 -12.43 -7.26
CA PHE A 2 30.91 -11.03 -6.77
C PHE A 2 30.90 -9.95 -7.86
N ALA A 3 31.64 -10.15 -8.97
CA ALA A 3 31.64 -9.20 -10.10
C ALA A 3 30.27 -9.06 -10.81
N GLU A 4 29.40 -10.07 -10.74
CA GLU A 4 28.03 -10.01 -11.26
C GLU A 4 27.05 -9.43 -10.24
N LEU A 5 27.24 -9.70 -8.95
CA LEU A 5 26.48 -9.06 -7.88
C LEU A 5 26.76 -7.55 -7.84
N MET A 6 28.01 -7.15 -8.04
CA MET A 6 28.41 -5.75 -8.21
C MET A 6 27.87 -5.17 -9.54
N LYS A 7 27.84 -5.92 -10.65
CA LYS A 7 27.12 -5.49 -11.86
C LYS A 7 25.61 -5.33 -11.62
N LEU A 8 24.98 -6.21 -10.84
CA LEU A 8 23.55 -6.12 -10.49
C LEU A 8 23.27 -4.90 -9.62
N LEU A 9 24.03 -4.69 -8.54
CA LEU A 9 23.96 -3.50 -7.71
C LEU A 9 24.22 -2.23 -8.54
N PHE A 10 25.32 -2.16 -9.29
CA PHE A 10 25.60 -1.01 -10.16
C PHE A 10 24.55 -0.83 -11.27
N SER A 11 23.94 -1.89 -11.80
CA SER A 11 22.85 -1.80 -12.79
C SER A 11 21.54 -1.33 -12.16
N SER A 12 21.27 -1.65 -10.89
CA SER A 12 20.19 -1.05 -10.12
C SER A 12 20.44 0.45 -9.92
N PHE A 13 21.68 0.84 -9.59
CA PHE A 13 22.14 2.24 -9.56
C PHE A 13 22.27 2.90 -10.96
N TYR A 14 22.18 2.15 -12.06
CA TYR A 14 22.21 2.67 -13.45
C TYR A 14 20.82 2.76 -14.07
N ASN A 15 19.89 1.89 -13.66
CA ASN A 15 18.49 1.93 -14.07
C ASN A 15 17.72 3.03 -13.32
N SER A 16 18.23 3.52 -12.19
CA SER A 16 17.87 4.83 -11.61
C SER A 16 18.46 6.03 -12.40
N ARG A 17 18.62 5.89 -13.73
CA ARG A 17 19.15 6.91 -14.66
C ARG A 17 18.47 8.28 -14.57
N TYR A 18 17.21 8.32 -14.11
CA TYR A 18 16.50 9.56 -13.81
C TYR A 18 17.11 10.42 -12.69
N CYS A 19 18.08 9.91 -11.91
CA CYS A 19 18.94 10.74 -11.05
C CYS A 19 20.18 11.31 -11.79
N PHE A 20 20.62 10.67 -12.87
CA PHE A 20 21.82 11.08 -13.62
C PHE A 20 21.57 12.24 -14.58
N ASP A 21 20.34 12.45 -15.05
CA ASP A 21 19.95 13.63 -15.85
C ASP A 21 19.97 14.95 -15.04
N ARG A 22 20.30 14.89 -13.73
CA ARG A 22 20.68 16.05 -12.90
C ARG A 22 22.15 16.11 -12.51
N ILE A 23 23.02 15.32 -13.16
CA ILE A 23 24.43 15.71 -13.29
C ILE A 23 24.48 16.85 -14.31
N ASP A 24 24.16 18.05 -13.83
CA ASP A 24 24.42 19.31 -14.51
C ASP A 24 25.89 19.32 -14.95
N ALA A 25 26.15 19.60 -16.23
CA ALA A 25 27.49 19.47 -16.83
C ALA A 25 28.58 20.34 -16.14
N LYS A 26 28.15 21.26 -15.26
CA LYS A 26 28.98 22.00 -14.29
C LYS A 26 29.68 21.14 -13.23
N LEU A 27 29.33 19.84 -13.10
CA LEU A 27 30.03 18.90 -12.21
C LEU A 27 31.39 18.43 -12.75
N LEU A 28 31.67 18.61 -14.05
CA LEU A 28 33.05 18.74 -14.50
C LEU A 28 33.59 20.09 -14.00
N PRO A 29 34.68 20.13 -13.20
CA PRO A 29 35.09 21.35 -12.52
C PRO A 29 35.49 22.44 -13.51
N SER A 30 34.65 23.49 -13.60
CA SER A 30 35.00 24.72 -14.32
C SER A 30 36.37 25.24 -13.86
N LYS A 31 37.19 25.73 -14.80
CA LYS A 31 38.64 25.95 -14.66
C LYS A 31 39.02 27.05 -13.65
N SER A 32 38.80 26.82 -12.36
CA SER A 32 39.12 27.72 -11.25
C SER A 32 39.84 27.00 -10.11
N LYS A 33 40.89 27.61 -9.56
CA LYS A 33 41.71 27.01 -8.48
C LYS A 33 40.92 26.70 -7.20
N LYS A 34 39.82 27.43 -6.92
CA LYS A 34 38.96 27.21 -5.75
C LYS A 34 38.18 25.88 -5.81
N SER A 35 37.80 25.40 -7.00
CA SER A 35 37.08 24.13 -7.15
C SER A 35 37.95 22.94 -6.76
N TRP A 36 39.18 22.90 -7.28
CA TRP A 36 40.16 21.84 -7.01
C TRP A 36 40.55 21.73 -5.55
N SER A 37 40.78 22.84 -4.85
CA SER A 37 41.15 22.78 -3.41
C SER A 37 40.02 22.27 -2.52
N LYS A 38 38.76 22.39 -2.93
CA LYS A 38 37.64 21.73 -2.23
C LYS A 38 37.61 20.24 -2.57
N PHE A 39 37.66 19.87 -3.85
CA PHE A 39 37.68 18.48 -4.30
C PHE A 39 38.75 17.65 -3.59
N PHE A 40 40.01 18.10 -3.57
CA PHE A 40 41.09 17.40 -2.86
C PHE A 40 40.83 17.26 -1.35
N LYS A 41 40.29 18.28 -0.67
CA LYS A 41 39.96 18.19 0.76
C LYS A 41 38.85 17.17 1.03
N ASP A 42 37.81 17.16 0.20
CA ASP A 42 36.68 16.23 0.35
C ASP A 42 37.11 14.79 0.02
N THR A 43 37.98 14.59 -0.97
CA THR A 43 38.62 13.28 -1.27
C THR A 43 39.49 12.79 -0.11
N ILE A 44 40.32 13.66 0.48
CA ILE A 44 41.18 13.31 1.62
C ILE A 44 40.32 12.97 2.86
N LYS A 45 39.29 13.77 3.17
CA LYS A 45 38.31 13.45 4.23
C LYS A 45 37.69 12.06 4.02
N PHE A 46 37.21 11.79 2.80
CA PHE A 46 36.57 10.52 2.44
C PHE A 46 37.51 9.33 2.65
N LEU A 47 38.78 9.43 2.18
CA LEU A 47 39.77 8.37 2.38
C LEU A 47 40.08 8.13 3.87
N ILE A 48 40.25 9.19 4.66
CA ILE A 48 40.50 9.08 6.11
C ILE A 48 39.33 8.37 6.79
N ILE A 49 38.09 8.80 6.55
CA ILE A 49 36.90 8.22 7.19
C ILE A 49 36.69 6.77 6.74
N ALA A 50 36.90 6.45 5.45
CA ALA A 50 36.80 5.08 4.96
C ALA A 50 37.83 4.14 5.63
N VAL A 51 39.08 4.58 5.79
CA VAL A 51 40.11 3.80 6.50
C VAL A 51 39.77 3.66 7.99
N THR A 52 39.25 4.72 8.65
CA THR A 52 38.80 4.64 10.04
C THR A 52 37.65 3.64 10.21
N LEU A 53 36.64 3.67 9.31
CA LEU A 53 35.51 2.75 9.35
C LEU A 53 35.94 1.30 9.09
N PHE A 54 36.86 1.07 8.16
CA PHE A 54 37.46 -0.25 7.93
C PHE A 54 38.08 -0.82 9.21
N ILE A 55 38.91 -0.02 9.90
CA ILE A 55 39.56 -0.43 11.16
C ILE A 55 38.51 -0.71 12.25
N VAL A 56 37.49 0.14 12.38
CA VAL A 56 36.40 -0.03 13.36
C VAL A 56 35.58 -1.29 13.08
N TYR A 57 35.21 -1.55 11.82
CA TYR A 57 34.47 -2.76 11.46
C TYR A 57 35.33 -4.02 11.61
N TYR A 58 36.60 -4.00 11.21
CA TYR A 58 37.53 -5.12 11.40
C TYR A 58 37.66 -5.49 12.89
N ALA A 59 37.91 -4.49 13.73
CA ALA A 59 37.99 -4.68 15.19
C ALA A 59 36.67 -5.22 15.77
N ALA A 60 35.51 -4.73 15.31
CA ALA A 60 34.22 -5.23 15.74
C ALA A 60 33.98 -6.70 15.33
N ILE A 61 34.28 -7.07 14.08
CA ILE A 61 34.11 -8.46 13.59
C ILE A 61 34.99 -9.43 14.38
N VAL A 62 36.23 -9.04 14.71
CA VAL A 62 37.12 -9.81 15.60
C VAL A 62 36.55 -9.92 17.01
N LEU A 63 36.10 -8.81 17.61
CA LEU A 63 35.50 -8.81 18.95
C LEU A 63 34.22 -9.66 19.05
N PHE A 64 33.47 -9.81 17.96
CA PHE A 64 32.30 -10.69 17.86
C PHE A 64 32.60 -12.10 17.34
N GLY A 65 33.87 -12.52 17.34
CA GLY A 65 34.27 -13.93 17.26
C GLY A 65 34.92 -14.40 15.96
N ALA A 66 35.36 -13.49 15.07
CA ALA A 66 36.17 -13.89 13.92
C ALA A 66 37.63 -14.19 14.32
N PRO A 67 38.24 -15.29 13.83
CA PRO A 67 39.60 -15.68 14.21
C PRO A 67 40.65 -14.85 13.47
N LEU A 68 41.45 -14.11 14.25
CA LEU A 68 42.54 -13.22 13.80
C LEU A 68 43.61 -13.90 12.92
N THR A 69 43.74 -15.22 12.97
CA THR A 69 44.83 -15.97 12.33
C THR A 69 44.39 -16.77 11.10
N THR A 70 43.23 -17.45 11.16
CA THR A 70 42.81 -18.38 10.10
C THR A 70 41.96 -17.75 9.00
N HIS A 71 41.13 -16.74 9.32
CA HIS A 71 40.21 -16.10 8.36
C HIS A 71 40.41 -14.58 8.27
N HIS A 72 41.66 -14.15 8.22
CA HIS A 72 42.04 -12.74 8.25
C HIS A 72 41.75 -12.02 6.92
N GLU A 73 41.81 -12.72 5.78
CA GLU A 73 41.47 -12.15 4.46
C GLU A 73 39.95 -11.92 4.34
N GLU A 74 39.15 -12.87 4.82
CA GLU A 74 37.69 -12.87 4.81
C GLU A 74 37.15 -11.84 5.81
N THR A 75 37.75 -11.75 6.99
CA THR A 75 37.48 -10.67 7.98
C THR A 75 37.83 -9.29 7.40
N SER A 76 38.94 -9.17 6.66
CA SER A 76 39.30 -7.93 5.94
C SER A 76 38.29 -7.59 4.84
N MET A 77 37.90 -8.58 4.04
CA MET A 77 36.92 -8.40 2.96
C MET A 77 35.56 -7.98 3.51
N LEU A 78 35.10 -8.56 4.62
CA LEU A 78 33.85 -8.19 5.28
C LEU A 78 33.90 -6.75 5.84
N ALA A 79 35.00 -6.35 6.48
CA ALA A 79 35.20 -4.98 6.95
C ALA A 79 35.23 -3.95 5.79
N LEU A 80 35.82 -4.32 4.66
CA LEU A 80 35.85 -3.51 3.44
C LEU A 80 34.46 -3.40 2.80
N ILE A 81 33.70 -4.49 2.72
CA ILE A 81 32.33 -4.51 2.18
C ILE A 81 31.37 -3.72 3.07
N LEU A 82 31.49 -3.82 4.41
CA LEU A 82 30.75 -2.97 5.35
C LEU A 82 31.05 -1.49 5.09
N THR A 83 32.33 -1.11 5.04
CA THR A 83 32.77 0.26 4.75
C THR A 83 32.21 0.75 3.41
N ALA A 84 32.27 -0.09 2.37
CA ALA A 84 31.76 0.24 1.04
C ALA A 84 30.25 0.49 1.07
N LEU A 85 29.47 -0.40 1.67
CA LEU A 85 28.01 -0.31 1.71
C LEU A 85 27.50 0.81 2.64
N THR A 86 28.09 1.02 3.81
CA THR A 86 27.58 1.99 4.79
C THR A 86 28.07 3.43 4.54
N PHE A 87 29.18 3.65 3.85
CA PHE A 87 29.76 5.00 3.70
C PHE A 87 29.79 5.53 2.27
N VAL A 88 29.92 4.69 1.23
CA VAL A 88 30.02 5.17 -0.16
C VAL A 88 28.68 5.75 -0.67
N PRO A 89 27.53 5.05 -0.56
CA PRO A 89 26.26 5.58 -1.04
C PRO A 89 25.85 6.90 -0.36
N PRO A 90 25.94 7.06 0.98
CA PRO A 90 25.63 8.34 1.63
C PRO A 90 26.60 9.45 1.22
N SER A 91 27.91 9.17 1.11
CA SER A 91 28.91 10.17 0.70
C SER A 91 28.65 10.72 -0.70
N LEU A 92 28.23 9.87 -1.64
CA LEU A 92 27.90 10.27 -3.01
C LEU A 92 26.61 11.10 -3.10
N HIS A 93 25.60 10.80 -2.28
CA HIS A 93 24.27 11.44 -2.38
C HIS A 93 24.09 12.66 -1.46
N LEU A 94 24.84 12.75 -0.36
CA LEU A 94 24.66 13.76 0.69
C LEU A 94 25.94 14.53 1.00
N GLY A 95 27.10 14.09 0.52
CA GLY A 95 28.41 14.62 0.87
C GLY A 95 28.99 14.00 2.14
N VAL A 96 30.32 14.03 2.23
CA VAL A 96 31.14 13.32 3.22
C VAL A 96 30.76 13.67 4.68
N ASP A 97 30.54 14.95 4.97
CA ASP A 97 30.22 15.39 6.34
C ASP A 97 28.83 14.88 6.79
N ASN A 98 27.82 14.92 5.91
CA ASN A 98 26.49 14.37 6.20
C ASN A 98 26.50 12.84 6.32
N ALA A 99 27.32 12.15 5.52
CA ALA A 99 27.50 10.70 5.62
C ALA A 99 28.01 10.28 7.01
N LEU A 100 28.95 11.04 7.58
CA LEU A 100 29.46 10.82 8.94
C LEU A 100 28.39 11.07 10.02
N CYS A 101 27.54 12.09 9.84
CA CYS A 101 26.40 12.36 10.73
C CYS A 101 25.34 11.24 10.69
N LEU A 102 25.12 10.59 9.55
CA LEU A 102 24.24 9.42 9.44
C LEU A 102 24.84 8.18 10.11
N LEU A 103 26.12 7.90 9.89
CA LEU A 103 26.83 6.75 10.50
C LEU A 103 26.85 6.83 12.04
N THR A 104 27.06 8.02 12.59
CA THR A 104 27.03 8.28 14.03
C THR A 104 25.62 8.43 14.60
N GLY A 105 24.59 8.51 13.75
CA GLY A 105 23.20 8.75 14.14
C GLY A 105 22.92 10.14 14.72
N ALA A 106 23.89 11.06 14.64
CA ALA A 106 23.83 12.36 15.32
C ALA A 106 22.75 13.31 14.75
N GLN A 107 22.49 13.26 13.44
CA GLN A 107 21.43 14.02 12.79
C GLN A 107 20.85 13.26 11.59
N VAL A 108 19.54 12.98 11.62
CA VAL A 108 18.77 12.50 10.46
C VAL A 108 17.60 13.47 10.22
N PRO A 109 17.65 14.34 9.20
CA PRO A 109 16.56 15.26 8.92
C PRO A 109 15.28 14.51 8.56
N SER A 110 14.21 14.68 9.36
CA SER A 110 12.94 13.95 9.24
C SER A 110 12.16 14.22 7.95
N ASN A 111 12.56 15.25 7.19
CA ASN A 111 12.00 15.68 5.92
C ASN A 111 12.85 15.28 4.70
N ASN A 112 14.07 14.75 4.88
CA ASN A 112 14.95 14.37 3.78
C ASN A 112 14.87 12.86 3.52
N ILE A 113 14.03 12.49 2.55
CA ILE A 113 13.79 11.10 2.12
C ILE A 113 15.09 10.37 1.74
N ILE A 114 16.05 11.06 1.10
CA ILE A 114 17.33 10.46 0.71
C ILE A 114 18.18 10.19 1.96
N ALA A 115 18.25 11.13 2.91
CA ALA A 115 18.97 10.92 4.17
C ALA A 115 18.36 9.79 5.00
N GLN A 116 17.03 9.67 5.05
CA GLN A 116 16.33 8.56 5.70
C GLN A 116 16.60 7.22 5.02
N ALA A 117 16.56 7.15 3.68
CA ALA A 117 16.87 5.94 2.93
C ALA A 117 18.32 5.49 3.14
N MET A 118 19.27 6.43 3.16
CA MET A 118 20.68 6.16 3.45
C MET A 118 20.90 5.68 4.89
N TYR A 119 20.27 6.32 5.88
CA TYR A 119 20.32 5.89 7.28
C TYR A 119 19.73 4.49 7.49
N ARG A 120 18.62 4.18 6.80
CA ARG A 120 17.99 2.86 6.82
C ARG A 120 18.86 1.81 6.14
N ASN A 121 19.47 2.12 5.00
CA ASN A 121 20.43 1.25 4.33
C ASN A 121 21.65 0.94 5.22
N ILE A 122 22.23 1.93 5.91
CA ILE A 122 23.28 1.71 6.92
C ILE A 122 22.80 0.71 7.99
N LYS A 123 21.67 0.99 8.63
CA LYS A 123 21.13 0.13 9.72
C LYS A 123 20.83 -1.29 9.24
N CYS A 124 20.16 -1.45 8.10
CA CYS A 124 19.81 -2.78 7.59
C CYS A 124 21.02 -3.55 7.02
N THR A 125 22.07 -2.86 6.54
CA THR A 125 23.36 -3.49 6.23
C THR A 125 23.98 -4.08 7.51
N LEU A 126 24.06 -3.27 8.58
CA LEU A 126 24.64 -3.69 9.85
C LEU A 126 23.82 -4.80 10.52
N VAL A 127 22.49 -4.69 10.54
CA VAL A 127 21.59 -5.72 11.09
C VAL A 127 21.59 -6.99 10.23
N GLY A 128 21.60 -6.89 8.89
CA GLY A 128 21.74 -8.07 8.02
C GLY A 128 23.08 -8.79 8.20
N THR A 129 24.14 -8.02 8.42
CA THR A 129 25.46 -8.56 8.78
C THR A 129 25.45 -9.22 10.16
N TRP A 130 24.76 -8.64 11.14
CA TRP A 130 24.63 -9.26 12.47
C TRP A 130 23.78 -10.53 12.43
N CYS A 131 22.65 -10.52 11.71
CA CYS A 131 21.72 -11.66 11.64
C CYS A 131 22.31 -12.90 10.96
N GLY A 132 23.18 -12.76 9.95
CA GLY A 132 23.93 -13.91 9.40
C GLY A 132 25.02 -14.46 10.33
N ALA A 133 25.41 -13.68 11.35
CA ALA A 133 26.48 -13.97 12.32
C ALA A 133 25.95 -14.48 13.68
N ILE A 134 24.63 -14.70 13.82
CA ILE A 134 24.00 -15.07 15.11
C ILE A 134 24.47 -16.44 15.63
N VAL A 135 25.02 -17.31 14.79
CA VAL A 135 25.77 -18.49 15.26
C VAL A 135 27.21 -18.04 15.54
N ILE A 136 27.52 -17.88 16.82
CA ILE A 136 28.89 -17.77 17.35
C ILE A 136 29.36 -19.20 17.69
N PRO A 137 30.58 -19.63 17.30
CA PRO A 137 31.58 -18.90 16.53
C PRO A 137 31.17 -18.71 15.06
N LEU A 138 31.71 -17.69 14.41
CA LEU A 138 31.57 -17.44 12.97
C LEU A 138 32.11 -18.64 12.19
N ASP A 139 31.20 -19.49 11.72
CA ASP A 139 31.47 -20.72 11.00
C ASP A 139 31.54 -20.43 9.48
N TRP A 140 32.74 -20.09 9.03
CA TRP A 140 33.01 -19.65 7.65
C TRP A 140 32.83 -20.77 6.61
N ASP A 141 32.75 -22.04 7.05
CA ASP A 141 32.67 -23.22 6.19
C ASP A 141 31.22 -23.55 5.75
N ARG A 142 30.21 -22.76 6.15
CA ARG A 142 28.79 -23.04 5.82
C ARG A 142 28.31 -22.28 4.57
N PRO A 143 27.72 -22.96 3.57
CA PRO A 143 27.20 -22.31 2.35
C PRO A 143 26.14 -21.21 2.54
N TRP A 144 25.41 -21.23 3.66
CA TRP A 144 24.42 -20.18 3.99
C TRP A 144 25.02 -19.02 4.82
N GLN A 145 26.27 -19.16 5.26
CA GLN A 145 27.09 -18.11 5.90
C GLN A 145 28.15 -17.56 4.93
N GLU A 146 27.98 -17.78 3.61
CA GLU A 146 28.83 -17.18 2.56
C GLU A 146 28.67 -15.64 2.52
N TRP A 147 29.52 -14.97 3.31
CA TRP A 147 29.69 -13.52 3.32
C TRP A 147 30.18 -13.06 1.95
N PRO A 148 29.32 -12.39 1.15
CA PRO A 148 28.63 -11.18 1.60
C PRO A 148 27.09 -11.23 1.53
N ILE A 149 26.48 -12.40 1.32
CA ILE A 149 25.06 -12.51 0.96
C ILE A 149 24.11 -11.87 2.00
N PRO A 150 24.23 -12.12 3.32
CA PRO A 150 23.34 -11.50 4.32
C PRO A 150 23.50 -9.98 4.42
N CYS A 151 24.73 -9.47 4.25
CA CYS A 151 25.04 -8.03 4.25
C CYS A 151 24.35 -7.32 3.09
N VAL A 152 24.46 -7.90 1.88
CA VAL A 152 23.88 -7.33 0.66
C VAL A 152 22.36 -7.46 0.66
N ILE A 153 21.79 -8.56 1.14
CA ILE A 153 20.33 -8.70 1.31
C ILE A 153 19.81 -7.68 2.34
N GLY A 154 20.48 -7.51 3.48
CA GLY A 154 20.13 -6.49 4.47
C GLY A 154 20.18 -5.06 3.89
N ALA A 155 21.27 -4.72 3.21
CA ALA A 155 21.44 -3.45 2.51
C ALA A 155 20.31 -3.20 1.48
N PHE A 156 19.97 -4.23 0.69
CA PHE A 156 18.98 -4.18 -0.38
C PHE A 156 17.55 -4.07 0.17
N VAL A 157 17.16 -4.90 1.13
CA VAL A 157 15.86 -4.81 1.84
C VAL A 157 15.69 -3.44 2.49
N GLY A 158 16.73 -2.94 3.16
CA GLY A 158 16.75 -1.59 3.73
C GLY A 158 16.63 -0.47 2.71
N TYR A 159 17.11 -0.68 1.47
CA TYR A 159 16.94 0.30 0.39
C TYR A 159 15.54 0.26 -0.20
N ILE A 160 15.05 -0.93 -0.58
CA ILE A 160 13.84 -1.11 -1.40
C ILE A 160 12.51 -1.02 -0.65
N VAL A 161 12.45 -1.29 0.66
CA VAL A 161 11.22 -1.08 1.45
C VAL A 161 11.06 0.43 1.71
N ILE A 162 9.95 1.00 1.26
CA ILE A 162 9.62 2.42 1.46
C ILE A 162 8.89 2.58 2.79
N LYS A 163 9.28 3.58 3.58
CA LYS A 163 8.41 4.15 4.62
C LYS A 163 7.73 5.40 4.07
N CYS A 164 6.42 5.50 4.21
CA CYS A 164 5.65 6.66 3.76
C CYS A 164 4.40 6.86 4.60
N ARG A 165 3.76 8.03 4.45
CA ARG A 165 2.49 8.34 5.11
C ARG A 165 1.32 7.73 4.33
N ALA A 166 0.33 7.20 5.04
CA ALA A 166 -0.93 6.74 4.45
C ALA A 166 -2.09 6.97 5.41
N ALA A 167 -3.31 7.01 4.86
CA ALA A 167 -4.54 7.10 5.64
C ALA A 167 -5.08 5.68 5.85
N VAL A 168 -4.90 5.15 7.06
CA VAL A 168 -5.28 3.76 7.39
C VAL A 168 -6.66 3.75 8.02
N ALA A 169 -7.59 3.03 7.41
CA ALA A 169 -8.85 2.66 8.03
C ALA A 169 -8.57 1.45 8.94
N TRP A 170 -8.43 1.69 10.25
CA TRP A 170 -8.19 0.59 11.20
C TRP A 170 -9.45 -0.28 11.41
N LYS A 171 -10.63 0.31 11.26
CA LYS A 171 -11.95 -0.30 11.47
C LYS A 171 -13.02 0.52 10.74
N GLU A 172 -14.19 -0.07 10.51
CA GLU A 172 -15.39 0.64 10.08
C GLU A 172 -15.81 1.76 11.06
N LYS A 173 -16.46 2.80 10.53
CA LYS A 173 -17.11 3.92 11.24
C LYS A 173 -16.17 4.78 12.11
N GLU A 174 -14.87 4.56 12.01
CA GLU A 174 -13.82 5.37 12.66
C GLU A 174 -13.10 6.26 11.62
N PRO A 175 -12.62 7.47 11.99
CA PRO A 175 -11.84 8.31 11.09
C PRO A 175 -10.54 7.63 10.62
N LEU A 176 -10.05 8.00 9.44
CA LEU A 176 -8.80 7.46 8.91
C LEU A 176 -7.59 7.96 9.73
N SER A 177 -6.68 7.04 10.06
CA SER A 177 -5.50 7.36 10.88
C SER A 177 -4.29 7.81 10.06
N LEU A 178 -3.66 8.86 10.60
CA LEU A 178 -2.37 9.53 10.35
C LEU A 178 -1.07 8.73 10.09
N GLU A 179 -1.11 7.49 9.59
CA GLU A 179 -0.03 6.51 9.85
C GLU A 179 1.25 6.64 8.99
N GLU A 180 2.41 6.32 9.59
CA GLU A 180 3.58 5.83 8.83
C GLU A 180 3.42 4.33 8.57
N ILE A 181 3.41 3.97 7.29
CA ILE A 181 3.37 2.58 6.83
C ILE A 181 4.69 2.18 6.17
N GLU A 182 4.91 0.87 6.08
CA GLU A 182 5.94 0.26 5.27
C GLU A 182 5.31 -0.35 4.00
N VAL A 183 5.95 -0.08 2.86
CA VAL A 183 5.55 -0.54 1.53
C VAL A 183 6.67 -1.39 0.95
N ALA A 184 6.39 -2.69 0.80
CA ALA A 184 7.29 -3.67 0.20
C ALA A 184 7.67 -3.29 -1.26
N PRO A 185 8.78 -3.82 -1.80
CA PRO A 185 9.06 -3.76 -3.24
C PRO A 185 7.97 -4.47 -4.06
N PRO A 186 7.75 -4.06 -5.33
CA PRO A 186 6.91 -4.83 -6.25
C PRO A 186 7.54 -6.18 -6.57
N LYS A 187 6.75 -7.26 -6.53
CA LYS A 187 7.12 -8.59 -7.04
C LYS A 187 6.86 -8.69 -8.55
N ALA A 188 7.13 -9.86 -9.13
CA ALA A 188 6.90 -10.12 -10.55
C ALA A 188 5.50 -9.69 -11.03
N HIS A 189 5.46 -8.97 -12.15
CA HIS A 189 4.29 -8.32 -12.76
C HIS A 189 3.57 -7.25 -11.93
N GLU A 190 4.19 -6.74 -10.86
CA GLU A 190 3.66 -5.63 -10.04
C GLU A 190 4.35 -4.30 -10.35
N VAL A 191 3.67 -3.19 -10.06
CA VAL A 191 4.17 -1.82 -10.26
C VAL A 191 3.95 -1.04 -8.97
N ARG A 192 4.99 -0.37 -8.46
CA ARG A 192 4.89 0.52 -7.30
C ARG A 192 4.86 1.96 -7.76
N ILE A 193 3.82 2.68 -7.33
CA ILE A 193 3.49 4.03 -7.81
C ILE A 193 3.65 5.01 -6.65
N LYS A 194 4.41 6.08 -6.85
CA LYS A 194 4.33 7.27 -6.01
C LYS A 194 3.06 8.03 -6.40
N VAL A 195 2.01 7.90 -5.60
CA VAL A 195 0.79 8.71 -5.74
C VAL A 195 1.14 10.19 -5.57
N THR A 196 0.58 11.03 -6.43
CA THR A 196 0.78 12.49 -6.40
C THR A 196 -0.52 13.24 -6.08
N ALA A 197 -1.66 12.71 -6.50
CA ALA A 197 -2.98 13.19 -6.12
C ALA A 197 -3.99 12.03 -6.04
N VAL A 198 -4.94 12.13 -5.11
CA VAL A 198 -6.04 11.19 -4.90
C VAL A 198 -7.33 11.95 -4.63
N ALA A 199 -8.45 11.49 -5.15
CA ALA A 199 -9.79 12.05 -4.88
C ALA A 199 -10.60 11.09 -3.99
N LEU A 200 -11.52 11.65 -3.21
CA LEU A 200 -12.48 10.86 -2.45
C LEU A 200 -13.74 10.59 -3.30
N CYS A 201 -14.27 9.38 -3.19
CA CYS A 201 -15.53 8.99 -3.81
C CYS A 201 -16.47 8.33 -2.78
N HIS A 202 -17.77 8.32 -3.06
CA HIS A 202 -18.77 7.71 -2.18
C HIS A 202 -18.53 6.20 -1.94
N THR A 203 -17.85 5.50 -2.84
CA THR A 203 -17.46 4.09 -2.61
C THR A 203 -16.47 3.95 -1.44
N ASP A 204 -15.50 4.86 -1.29
CA ASP A 204 -14.58 4.83 -0.15
C ASP A 204 -15.32 5.09 1.17
N ALA A 205 -16.30 6.02 1.15
CA ALA A 205 -17.16 6.32 2.29
C ALA A 205 -18.10 5.15 2.65
N TYR A 206 -18.66 4.47 1.66
CA TYR A 206 -19.53 3.30 1.81
C TYR A 206 -18.80 2.08 2.39
N THR A 207 -17.56 1.84 1.94
CA THR A 207 -16.69 0.85 2.58
C THR A 207 -16.36 1.28 4.01
N LEU A 208 -15.90 2.52 4.23
CA LEU A 208 -15.55 3.03 5.56
C LEU A 208 -16.74 2.99 6.55
N SER A 209 -17.98 3.17 6.08
CA SER A 209 -19.16 3.12 6.93
C SER A 209 -19.57 1.71 7.37
N GLY A 210 -18.83 0.66 6.99
CA GLY A 210 -19.16 -0.74 7.32
C GLY A 210 -20.47 -1.22 6.70
N ALA A 211 -20.93 -0.57 5.63
CA ALA A 211 -22.12 -0.99 4.89
C ALA A 211 -21.76 -1.93 3.72
N ASP A 212 -20.49 -1.94 3.31
CA ASP A 212 -19.89 -2.82 2.32
C ASP A 212 -19.70 -4.26 2.87
N PRO A 213 -20.32 -5.29 2.25
CA PRO A 213 -20.16 -6.68 2.67
C PRO A 213 -18.78 -7.27 2.35
N GLU A 214 -18.04 -6.68 1.41
CA GLU A 214 -16.66 -7.03 1.08
C GLU A 214 -15.65 -6.12 1.81
N GLY A 215 -16.12 -5.24 2.71
CA GLY A 215 -15.30 -4.31 3.47
C GLY A 215 -14.34 -5.02 4.43
N ILE A 216 -13.04 -4.94 4.13
CA ILE A 216 -11.98 -5.55 4.94
C ILE A 216 -11.21 -4.47 5.70
N PHE A 217 -10.97 -4.72 6.99
CA PHE A 217 -10.20 -3.85 7.88
C PHE A 217 -9.17 -4.66 8.67
N PRO A 218 -7.97 -4.10 8.98
CA PRO A 218 -7.52 -2.77 8.59
C PRO A 218 -7.15 -2.69 7.10
N SER A 219 -7.35 -1.51 6.50
CA SER A 219 -7.13 -1.28 5.07
C SER A 219 -6.66 0.15 4.76
N ILE A 220 -6.20 0.36 3.53
CA ILE A 220 -5.93 1.67 2.96
C ILE A 220 -6.92 1.82 1.80
N LEU A 221 -7.78 2.84 1.88
CA LEU A 221 -8.83 3.13 0.90
C LEU A 221 -8.29 4.05 -0.21
N GLY A 222 -9.17 4.44 -1.16
CA GLY A 222 -8.83 5.31 -2.28
C GLY A 222 -8.61 4.55 -3.57
N HIS A 223 -9.40 4.88 -4.59
CA HIS A 223 -9.37 4.24 -5.91
C HIS A 223 -9.45 5.23 -7.09
N GLU A 224 -9.74 6.51 -6.84
CA GLU A 224 -9.61 7.61 -7.81
C GLU A 224 -8.26 8.33 -7.59
N GLY A 225 -7.19 7.91 -8.27
CA GLY A 225 -5.84 8.45 -8.03
C GLY A 225 -4.97 8.61 -9.28
N SER A 226 -3.87 9.34 -9.14
CA SER A 226 -2.82 9.50 -10.15
C SER A 226 -1.43 9.59 -9.51
N GLY A 227 -0.40 9.19 -10.25
CA GLY A 227 0.96 9.17 -9.73
C GLY A 227 2.02 8.90 -10.79
N ILE A 228 3.25 8.68 -10.31
CA ILE A 228 4.43 8.37 -11.12
C ILE A 228 4.93 6.99 -10.70
N VAL A 229 5.27 6.13 -11.66
CA VAL A 229 5.91 4.82 -11.38
C VAL A 229 7.25 5.07 -10.69
N GLU A 230 7.43 4.52 -9.50
CA GLU A 230 8.69 4.58 -8.74
C GLU A 230 9.55 3.35 -9.07
N SER A 231 8.96 2.16 -9.11
CA SER A 231 9.64 0.94 -9.52
C SER A 231 8.66 -0.07 -10.14
N VAL A 232 9.22 -1.01 -10.90
CA VAL A 232 8.48 -2.13 -11.51
C VAL A 232 9.15 -3.44 -11.10
N GLY A 233 8.35 -4.48 -10.91
CA GLY A 233 8.85 -5.82 -10.64
C GLY A 233 9.26 -6.57 -11.91
N GLU A 234 9.78 -7.77 -11.73
CA GLU A 234 10.19 -8.67 -12.81
C GLU A 234 9.07 -8.91 -13.84
N GLY A 235 9.41 -8.99 -15.13
CA GLY A 235 8.43 -9.29 -16.18
C GLY A 235 7.41 -8.17 -16.46
N VAL A 236 7.57 -6.97 -15.91
CA VAL A 236 6.85 -5.78 -16.37
C VAL A 236 7.57 -5.17 -17.57
N THR A 237 6.86 -5.03 -18.69
CA THR A 237 7.41 -4.48 -19.95
C THR A 237 6.65 -3.25 -20.46
N GLU A 238 5.40 -3.05 -20.04
CA GLU A 238 4.54 -1.94 -20.48
C GLU A 238 4.71 -0.64 -19.66
N PHE A 239 5.57 -0.65 -18.63
CA PHE A 239 5.83 0.49 -17.73
C PHE A 239 7.29 0.51 -17.29
N LYS A 240 7.83 1.70 -16.99
CA LYS A 240 9.14 1.92 -16.37
C LYS A 240 9.05 3.01 -15.30
N ALA A 241 10.07 3.11 -14.44
CA ALA A 241 10.19 4.22 -13.50
C ALA A 241 10.15 5.58 -14.24
N GLY A 242 9.45 6.56 -13.67
CA GLY A 242 9.23 7.87 -14.26
C GLY A 242 7.97 7.99 -15.14
N ASP A 243 7.29 6.90 -15.49
CA ASP A 243 6.03 6.97 -16.24
C ASP A 243 4.89 7.56 -15.39
N HIS A 244 4.12 8.48 -15.96
CA HIS A 244 2.89 9.00 -15.34
C HIS A 244 1.74 8.00 -15.55
N VAL A 245 1.03 7.65 -14.48
CA VAL A 245 0.05 6.56 -14.46
C VAL A 245 -1.17 6.86 -13.59
N VAL A 246 -2.29 6.22 -13.97
CA VAL A 246 -3.54 6.17 -13.21
C VAL A 246 -3.75 4.70 -12.78
N PRO A 247 -3.76 4.36 -11.47
CA PRO A 247 -4.19 3.04 -11.01
C PRO A 247 -5.66 2.75 -11.37
N LEU A 248 -5.98 1.48 -11.65
CA LEU A 248 -7.27 1.08 -12.24
C LEU A 248 -7.90 -0.07 -11.44
N TYR A 249 -9.03 0.19 -10.77
CA TYR A 249 -9.76 -0.86 -10.03
C TYR A 249 -10.45 -1.89 -10.96
N ILE A 250 -10.71 -1.54 -12.23
CA ILE A 250 -11.01 -2.52 -13.28
C ILE A 250 -9.70 -2.86 -13.99
N PRO A 251 -9.12 -4.06 -13.78
CA PRO A 251 -7.91 -4.46 -14.50
C PRO A 251 -8.21 -4.75 -15.98
N GLN A 252 -7.18 -4.84 -16.82
CA GLN A 252 -7.34 -5.31 -18.21
C GLN A 252 -6.11 -6.15 -18.63
N CYS A 253 -6.24 -7.48 -18.58
CA CYS A 253 -5.16 -8.38 -18.99
C CYS A 253 -5.08 -8.64 -20.51
N ARG A 254 -6.00 -8.05 -21.29
CA ARG A 254 -6.24 -8.26 -22.74
C ARG A 254 -6.57 -9.70 -23.20
N ASP A 255 -6.13 -10.73 -22.47
CA ASP A 255 -6.24 -12.14 -22.88
C ASP A 255 -7.55 -12.87 -22.45
N CYS A 256 -8.12 -12.56 -21.27
CA CYS A 256 -9.28 -13.32 -20.78
C CYS A 256 -10.55 -13.12 -21.64
N LYS A 257 -11.53 -14.03 -21.55
CA LYS A 257 -12.79 -13.97 -22.33
C LYS A 257 -13.52 -12.62 -22.24
N PHE A 258 -13.48 -11.97 -21.07
CA PHE A 258 -14.06 -10.64 -20.86
C PHE A 258 -13.26 -9.52 -21.54
N CYS A 259 -11.93 -9.64 -21.57
CA CYS A 259 -11.07 -8.71 -22.30
C CYS A 259 -11.24 -8.84 -23.82
N LYS A 260 -11.34 -10.08 -24.35
CA LYS A 260 -11.53 -10.36 -25.79
C LYS A 260 -12.95 -10.04 -26.29
N SER A 261 -13.97 -10.09 -25.43
CA SER A 261 -15.35 -9.70 -25.81
C SER A 261 -15.49 -8.18 -25.97
N PRO A 262 -16.07 -7.65 -27.06
CA PRO A 262 -16.35 -6.22 -27.19
C PRO A 262 -17.50 -5.74 -26.30
N LYS A 263 -18.27 -6.65 -25.68
CA LYS A 263 -19.52 -6.34 -24.94
C LYS A 263 -19.32 -6.02 -23.46
N THR A 264 -18.09 -6.02 -22.94
CA THR A 264 -17.81 -5.83 -21.50
C THR A 264 -16.36 -5.45 -21.22
N ASN A 265 -16.11 -4.76 -20.11
CA ASN A 265 -14.78 -4.46 -19.57
C ASN A 265 -14.40 -5.28 -18.33
N LEU A 266 -15.29 -6.16 -17.83
CA LEU A 266 -15.16 -6.85 -16.55
C LEU A 266 -14.09 -7.96 -16.55
N CYS A 267 -12.81 -7.58 -16.56
CA CYS A 267 -11.68 -8.50 -16.50
C CYS A 267 -11.64 -9.28 -15.18
N SER A 268 -11.86 -10.60 -15.23
CA SER A 268 -11.89 -11.45 -14.04
C SER A 268 -10.50 -11.89 -13.52
N LYS A 269 -9.39 -11.54 -14.20
CA LYS A 269 -8.07 -12.18 -14.05
C LYS A 269 -7.50 -12.14 -12.61
N ILE A 270 -7.79 -11.08 -11.85
CA ILE A 270 -7.29 -10.89 -10.46
C ILE A 270 -8.40 -10.59 -9.43
N ARG A 271 -9.68 -10.62 -9.83
CA ARG A 271 -10.79 -10.20 -8.95
C ARG A 271 -10.88 -11.01 -7.64
N LEU A 272 -10.48 -12.29 -7.66
CA LEU A 272 -10.52 -13.18 -6.48
C LEU A 272 -9.50 -12.83 -5.38
N THR A 273 -8.38 -12.17 -5.71
CA THR A 273 -7.43 -11.65 -4.71
C THR A 273 -7.73 -10.19 -4.39
N GLN A 274 -8.11 -9.40 -5.40
CA GLN A 274 -8.50 -8.00 -5.25
C GLN A 274 -9.69 -7.84 -4.29
N GLY A 275 -10.73 -8.68 -4.41
CA GLY A 275 -11.85 -8.75 -3.46
C GLY A 275 -11.53 -9.33 -2.08
N LYS A 276 -10.24 -9.55 -1.79
CA LYS A 276 -9.71 -9.90 -0.45
C LYS A 276 -8.71 -8.86 0.06
N GLY A 277 -8.51 -7.74 -0.66
CA GLY A 277 -7.47 -6.76 -0.36
C GLY A 277 -6.05 -7.23 -0.66
N LEU A 278 -5.86 -8.20 -1.57
CA LEU A 278 -4.59 -8.88 -1.82
C LEU A 278 -4.11 -8.74 -3.26
N MET A 279 -2.78 -8.70 -3.43
CA MET A 279 -2.11 -8.78 -4.73
C MET A 279 -2.36 -10.14 -5.40
N PRO A 280 -2.05 -10.30 -6.71
CA PRO A 280 -2.32 -11.55 -7.44
C PRO A 280 -1.63 -12.81 -6.88
N ASP A 281 -0.61 -12.64 -6.03
CA ASP A 281 0.07 -13.73 -5.31
C ASP A 281 -0.60 -14.11 -3.97
N GLY A 282 -1.71 -13.46 -3.60
CA GLY A 282 -2.42 -13.69 -2.34
C GLY A 282 -1.81 -13.01 -1.12
N THR A 283 -0.93 -12.01 -1.29
CA THR A 283 -0.29 -11.29 -0.16
C THR A 283 -0.46 -9.77 -0.25
N SER A 284 -0.27 -9.07 0.88
CA SER A 284 -0.24 -7.60 0.94
C SER A 284 1.16 -7.06 0.62
N ARG A 285 1.25 -5.78 0.22
CA ARG A 285 2.51 -5.00 0.18
C ARG A 285 2.64 -4.00 1.33
N PHE A 286 1.59 -3.83 2.13
CA PHE A 286 1.50 -2.83 3.19
C PHE A 286 1.61 -3.48 4.57
N THR A 287 2.50 -2.95 5.40
CA THR A 287 2.61 -3.28 6.83
C THR A 287 2.56 -2.02 7.68
N CYS A 288 1.81 -2.05 8.77
CA CYS A 288 1.72 -0.94 9.72
C CYS A 288 1.76 -1.48 11.16
N LYS A 289 2.71 -0.99 11.96
CA LYS A 289 2.84 -1.20 13.42
C LYS A 289 2.80 -2.66 13.95
N GLY A 290 2.91 -3.69 13.11
CA GLY A 290 3.10 -5.10 13.50
C GLY A 290 2.02 -5.70 14.42
N CYS A 291 0.82 -5.11 14.46
CA CYS A 291 0.03 -4.98 15.69
C CYS A 291 -0.65 -6.27 16.20
N GLY A 292 -1.39 -7.00 15.35
CA GLY A 292 -2.52 -7.84 15.80
C GLY A 292 -2.22 -8.91 16.86
N VAL A 293 -1.23 -9.78 16.63
CA VAL A 293 -0.94 -10.90 17.54
C VAL A 293 -0.21 -10.47 18.81
N PRO A 294 0.86 -9.65 18.76
CA PRO A 294 1.51 -9.12 19.97
C PRO A 294 0.55 -8.32 20.86
N THR A 295 -0.38 -7.57 20.28
CA THR A 295 -1.35 -6.76 21.03
C THR A 295 -2.36 -7.61 21.80
N GLY A 296 -3.01 -8.61 21.17
CA GLY A 296 -3.97 -9.46 21.88
C GLY A 296 -3.30 -10.29 22.98
N TYR A 297 -2.18 -10.94 22.66
CA TYR A 297 -1.43 -11.78 23.60
C TYR A 297 -0.85 -10.97 24.77
N GLY A 298 -0.29 -9.78 24.47
CA GLY A 298 0.23 -8.84 25.47
C GLY A 298 -0.86 -8.19 26.32
N ALA A 299 -2.08 -7.99 25.79
CA ALA A 299 -3.18 -7.43 26.56
C ALA A 299 -3.57 -8.32 27.75
N ALA A 300 -3.59 -9.64 27.57
CA ALA A 300 -3.84 -10.57 28.67
C ALA A 300 -2.65 -10.68 29.64
N LEU A 301 -1.44 -10.94 29.12
CA LEU A 301 -0.28 -11.28 29.96
C LEU A 301 0.41 -10.07 30.61
N ASN A 302 0.52 -8.95 29.89
CA ASN A 302 1.31 -7.80 30.33
C ASN A 302 0.45 -6.66 30.88
N THR A 303 -0.71 -6.39 30.25
CA THR A 303 -1.59 -5.27 30.60
C THR A 303 -2.61 -5.65 31.68
N ALA A 304 -3.43 -6.68 31.42
CA ALA A 304 -4.41 -7.19 32.39
C ALA A 304 -3.77 -8.06 33.48
N LYS A 305 -2.61 -8.68 33.20
CA LYS A 305 -1.89 -9.61 34.08
C LYS A 305 -2.82 -10.69 34.65
N VAL A 306 -3.56 -11.33 33.74
CA VAL A 306 -4.59 -12.34 34.06
C VAL A 306 -4.02 -13.37 35.04
N GLU A 307 -4.70 -13.55 36.17
CA GLU A 307 -4.26 -14.45 37.24
C GLU A 307 -4.75 -15.89 36.98
N SER A 308 -4.03 -16.88 37.52
CA SER A 308 -4.45 -18.28 37.44
C SER A 308 -5.82 -18.48 38.11
N GLU A 309 -6.60 -19.43 37.60
CA GLU A 309 -7.99 -19.71 38.00
C GLU A 309 -9.01 -18.59 37.73
N SER A 310 -8.62 -17.43 37.20
CA SER A 310 -9.55 -16.34 36.88
C SER A 310 -10.53 -16.67 35.74
N THR A 311 -11.65 -15.95 35.69
CA THR A 311 -12.62 -16.03 34.58
C THR A 311 -12.55 -14.77 33.73
N CYS A 312 -12.38 -14.93 32.41
CA CYS A 312 -12.32 -13.86 31.42
C CYS A 312 -13.54 -13.87 30.48
N ALA A 313 -13.79 -12.76 29.80
CA ALA A 313 -14.79 -12.65 28.74
C ALA A 313 -14.29 -11.73 27.61
N ILE A 314 -14.51 -12.14 26.36
CA ILE A 314 -13.91 -11.55 25.15
C ILE A 314 -15.00 -11.31 24.12
N TRP A 315 -15.24 -10.04 23.78
CA TRP A 315 -16.16 -9.67 22.71
C TRP A 315 -15.41 -9.50 21.39
N GLY A 316 -15.88 -10.16 20.33
CA GLY A 316 -15.28 -10.17 18.99
C GLY A 316 -14.19 -11.24 18.82
N LEU A 317 -14.52 -12.35 18.17
CA LEU A 317 -13.61 -13.49 17.96
C LEU A 317 -12.79 -13.37 16.65
N GLY A 318 -12.29 -12.14 16.40
CA GLY A 318 -11.31 -11.84 15.36
C GLY A 318 -9.88 -12.13 15.80
N ALA A 319 -8.90 -11.84 14.92
CA ALA A 319 -7.48 -12.18 15.16
C ALA A 319 -6.91 -11.65 16.49
N VAL A 320 -7.31 -10.45 16.93
CA VAL A 320 -6.90 -9.90 18.23
C VAL A 320 -7.59 -10.62 19.39
N GLY A 321 -8.91 -10.81 19.34
CA GLY A 321 -9.66 -11.51 20.40
C GLY A 321 -9.23 -12.96 20.61
N LEU A 322 -8.88 -13.67 19.53
CA LEU A 322 -8.30 -15.02 19.60
C LEU A 322 -6.88 -15.00 20.19
N ALA A 323 -6.05 -13.99 19.89
CA ALA A 323 -4.74 -13.82 20.53
C ALA A 323 -4.88 -13.46 22.03
N THR A 324 -5.91 -12.69 22.41
CA THR A 324 -6.25 -12.42 23.82
C THR A 324 -6.71 -13.69 24.53
N ALA A 325 -7.58 -14.51 23.91
CA ALA A 325 -8.01 -15.80 24.47
C ALA A 325 -6.82 -16.73 24.75
N PHE A 326 -5.89 -16.78 23.79
CA PHE A 326 -4.65 -17.54 23.93
C PHE A 326 -3.78 -16.99 25.07
N GLY A 327 -3.67 -15.66 25.21
CA GLY A 327 -2.98 -15.03 26.33
C GLY A 327 -3.62 -15.35 27.68
N CYS A 328 -4.95 -15.25 27.82
CA CYS A 328 -5.68 -15.62 29.04
C CYS A 328 -5.45 -17.09 29.41
N LYS A 329 -5.49 -17.99 28.41
CA LYS A 329 -5.22 -19.43 28.59
C LYS A 329 -3.77 -19.68 29.05
N THR A 330 -2.79 -19.00 28.46
CA THR A 330 -1.38 -19.09 28.89
C THR A 330 -1.16 -18.53 30.30
N ALA A 331 -1.98 -17.57 30.74
CA ALA A 331 -1.95 -17.04 32.11
C ALA A 331 -2.59 -17.97 33.16
N GLY A 332 -3.26 -19.05 32.74
CA GLY A 332 -3.93 -20.00 33.64
C GLY A 332 -5.38 -19.67 33.97
N ALA A 333 -6.08 -18.83 33.20
CA ALA A 333 -7.50 -18.57 33.40
C ALA A 333 -8.34 -19.87 33.30
N SER A 334 -9.22 -20.11 34.28
CA SER A 334 -10.06 -21.32 34.36
C SER A 334 -11.20 -21.34 33.34
N ARG A 335 -11.64 -20.16 32.87
CA ARG A 335 -12.82 -20.00 31.99
C ARG A 335 -12.70 -18.72 31.15
N VAL A 336 -13.08 -18.78 29.87
CA VAL A 336 -12.91 -17.65 28.93
C VAL A 336 -14.13 -17.54 27.99
N ILE A 337 -15.09 -16.68 28.29
CA ILE A 337 -16.31 -16.49 27.49
C ILE A 337 -15.99 -15.74 26.17
N GLY A 338 -16.61 -16.08 25.04
CA GLY A 338 -16.26 -15.57 23.70
C GLY A 338 -17.47 -15.11 22.87
N ILE A 339 -17.80 -13.83 22.91
CA ILE A 339 -19.06 -13.30 22.39
C ILE A 339 -18.87 -12.64 21.01
N ASP A 340 -19.48 -13.19 19.97
CA ASP A 340 -19.49 -12.62 18.62
C ASP A 340 -20.85 -12.89 17.95
N ILE A 341 -21.32 -11.97 17.11
CA ILE A 341 -22.60 -12.02 16.39
C ILE A 341 -22.60 -12.99 15.19
N ASP A 342 -21.42 -13.48 14.81
CA ASP A 342 -21.23 -14.48 13.77
C ASP A 342 -20.79 -15.80 14.42
N GLU A 343 -21.75 -16.73 14.48
CA GLU A 343 -21.61 -18.00 15.19
C GLU A 343 -20.60 -18.97 14.55
N SER A 344 -20.19 -18.73 13.30
CA SER A 344 -19.17 -19.53 12.61
C SER A 344 -17.78 -19.42 13.24
N LYS A 345 -17.54 -18.40 14.07
CA LYS A 345 -16.24 -18.15 14.72
C LYS A 345 -16.02 -18.99 15.97
N PHE A 346 -17.08 -19.57 16.55
CA PHE A 346 -17.02 -20.15 17.90
C PHE A 346 -16.07 -21.34 18.02
N GLU A 347 -15.96 -22.20 17.00
CA GLU A 347 -15.00 -23.31 16.99
C GLU A 347 -13.53 -22.85 16.98
N LYS A 348 -13.22 -21.72 16.33
CA LYS A 348 -11.88 -21.11 16.42
C LYS A 348 -11.65 -20.50 17.81
N GLY A 349 -12.70 -19.93 18.41
CA GLY A 349 -12.69 -19.50 19.82
C GLY A 349 -12.20 -20.60 20.75
N LYS A 350 -12.80 -21.79 20.68
CA LYS A 350 -12.43 -22.96 21.52
C LYS A 350 -10.96 -23.34 21.39
N PHE A 351 -10.42 -23.40 20.17
CA PHE A 351 -9.02 -23.75 19.92
C PHE A 351 -8.04 -22.80 20.67
N PHE A 352 -8.29 -21.49 20.58
CA PHE A 352 -7.47 -20.49 21.25
C PHE A 352 -7.79 -20.31 22.75
N GLY A 353 -8.94 -20.79 23.25
CA GLY A 353 -9.21 -20.96 24.68
C GLY A 353 -10.63 -20.68 25.18
N CYS A 354 -11.58 -20.32 24.31
CA CYS A 354 -12.91 -19.83 24.72
C CYS A 354 -13.99 -20.89 25.03
N THR A 355 -15.10 -20.45 25.66
CA THR A 355 -16.22 -21.28 26.14
C THR A 355 -17.71 -20.92 25.72
N GLU A 356 -18.22 -19.65 25.54
CA GLU A 356 -19.71 -19.24 25.41
C GLU A 356 -20.10 -17.92 24.55
N PHE A 357 -21.34 -17.69 23.94
CA PHE A 357 -21.63 -16.79 22.70
C PHE A 357 -23.09 -16.13 22.33
N ILE A 358 -23.37 -15.23 21.27
CA ILE A 358 -24.71 -14.47 20.89
C ILE A 358 -25.03 -13.88 19.36
N ASN A 359 -26.07 -12.99 19.00
CA ASN A 359 -26.69 -12.67 17.58
C ASN A 359 -27.55 -11.27 17.25
N PRO A 360 -27.89 -10.73 15.97
CA PRO A 360 -28.53 -9.35 15.60
C PRO A 360 -29.70 -9.05 14.45
N ILE A 361 -30.03 -7.77 13.96
CA ILE A 361 -31.34 -7.16 13.32
C ILE A 361 -31.41 -6.34 11.90
N LYS A 362 -32.58 -5.76 11.33
CA LYS A 362 -32.89 -5.18 9.91
C LYS A 362 -34.16 -4.17 9.61
N HIS A 363 -34.35 -3.30 8.49
CA HIS A 363 -35.62 -2.52 7.97
C HIS A 363 -35.64 -1.57 6.61
N ASP A 364 -36.76 -0.90 6.04
CA ASP A 364 -36.88 -0.13 4.66
C ASP A 364 -38.13 0.88 4.18
N ARG A 365 -38.12 1.77 3.05
CA ARG A 365 -39.27 2.59 2.26
C ARG A 365 -39.06 3.61 0.94
N PRO A 366 -40.04 4.02 -0.03
CA PRO A 366 -39.96 4.66 -1.49
C PRO A 366 -40.65 6.08 -2.05
N ILE A 367 -40.70 6.49 -3.42
CA ILE A 367 -41.17 7.83 -4.12
C ILE A 367 -41.81 8.00 -5.62
N GLN A 368 -41.74 7.13 -6.66
CA GLN A 368 -41.77 7.41 -8.17
C GLN A 368 -42.71 8.41 -8.95
N ASP A 369 -44.04 8.39 -8.85
CA ASP A 369 -44.92 8.55 -10.05
C ASP A 369 -44.93 9.93 -10.77
N VAL A 370 -44.48 11.01 -10.12
CA VAL A 370 -44.49 12.40 -10.61
C VAL A 370 -43.76 12.61 -11.94
N LEU A 371 -42.71 11.81 -12.22
CA LEU A 371 -41.85 12.02 -13.39
C LEU A 371 -42.51 11.64 -14.73
N ILE A 372 -43.51 10.75 -14.71
CA ILE A 372 -44.17 10.24 -15.93
C ILE A 372 -45.14 11.30 -16.49
N GLU A 373 -45.82 12.03 -15.60
CA GLU A 373 -46.76 13.11 -15.95
C GLU A 373 -46.04 14.30 -16.60
N LEU A 374 -44.87 14.68 -16.06
CA LEU A 374 -44.04 15.79 -16.56
C LEU A 374 -43.47 15.53 -17.97
N THR A 375 -43.44 14.28 -18.44
CA THR A 375 -42.69 13.85 -19.64
C THR A 375 -43.54 13.08 -20.66
N ASP A 376 -44.87 13.27 -20.63
CA ASP A 376 -45.86 12.70 -21.57
C ASP A 376 -45.66 11.21 -21.90
N GLY A 377 -45.35 10.40 -20.88
CA GLY A 377 -45.15 8.95 -21.02
C GLY A 377 -43.81 8.41 -20.53
N GLY A 378 -42.83 9.29 -20.27
CA GLY A 378 -41.58 8.98 -19.56
C GLY A 378 -40.31 9.46 -20.27
N LEU A 379 -39.15 9.23 -19.64
CA LEU A 379 -37.84 9.64 -20.13
C LEU A 379 -37.19 8.60 -21.06
N ASP A 380 -36.66 9.02 -22.21
CA ASP A 380 -35.93 8.13 -23.16
C ASP A 380 -34.80 7.35 -22.49
N TYR A 381 -34.07 8.03 -21.59
CA TYR A 381 -32.97 7.46 -20.83
C TYR A 381 -33.03 7.93 -19.39
N THR A 382 -32.77 7.03 -18.45
CA THR A 382 -32.57 7.37 -17.03
C THR A 382 -31.30 6.74 -16.50
N PHE A 383 -30.66 7.41 -15.54
CA PHE A 383 -29.44 6.97 -14.91
C PHE A 383 -29.62 7.02 -13.40
N GLU A 384 -29.37 5.89 -12.71
CA GLU A 384 -29.30 5.88 -11.25
C GLU A 384 -27.85 5.91 -10.81
N CYS A 385 -27.47 6.97 -10.08
CA CYS A 385 -26.10 7.24 -9.65
C CYS A 385 -25.98 7.33 -8.11
N VAL A 386 -26.90 6.70 -7.37
CA VAL A 386 -27.03 6.83 -5.91
C VAL A 386 -26.72 5.53 -5.17
N GLY A 387 -27.09 4.37 -5.74
CA GLY A 387 -26.92 3.09 -5.05
C GLY A 387 -28.08 2.70 -4.14
N ASN A 388 -29.32 3.11 -4.47
CA ASN A 388 -30.51 2.74 -3.69
C ASN A 388 -31.54 2.03 -4.58
N VAL A 389 -31.89 0.78 -4.24
CA VAL A 389 -32.72 -0.09 -5.09
C VAL A 389 -34.10 0.49 -5.41
N LYS A 390 -34.57 1.46 -4.62
CA LYS A 390 -35.82 2.17 -4.88
C LYS A 390 -35.66 3.23 -5.95
N THR A 391 -34.61 4.05 -5.87
CA THR A 391 -34.26 4.99 -6.95
C THR A 391 -33.93 4.25 -8.24
N MET A 392 -33.37 3.04 -8.17
CA MET A 392 -33.16 2.19 -9.36
C MET A 392 -34.49 1.76 -9.99
N ARG A 393 -35.46 1.33 -9.16
CA ARG A 393 -36.83 1.05 -9.62
C ARG A 393 -37.51 2.31 -10.17
N GLN A 394 -37.37 3.45 -9.51
CA GLN A 394 -37.98 4.71 -9.92
C GLN A 394 -37.43 5.19 -11.26
N ALA A 395 -36.12 5.11 -11.47
CA ALA A 395 -35.48 5.41 -12.74
C ALA A 395 -36.03 4.53 -13.87
N LEU A 396 -36.24 3.23 -13.64
CA LEU A 396 -36.86 2.35 -14.64
C LEU A 396 -38.34 2.68 -14.88
N GLU A 397 -39.14 2.86 -13.83
CA GLU A 397 -40.58 3.08 -13.98
C GLU A 397 -40.88 4.46 -14.61
N ALA A 398 -39.99 5.45 -14.42
CA ALA A 398 -40.02 6.76 -15.09
C ALA A 398 -39.50 6.77 -16.55
N CYS A 399 -38.93 5.68 -17.06
CA CYS A 399 -38.53 5.62 -18.48
C CYS A 399 -39.74 5.65 -19.42
N HIS A 400 -39.57 6.09 -20.66
CA HIS A 400 -40.63 6.10 -21.67
C HIS A 400 -41.09 4.68 -22.03
N LYS A 401 -42.41 4.49 -22.14
CA LYS A 401 -43.01 3.22 -22.58
C LYS A 401 -42.61 2.92 -24.04
N GLY A 402 -42.20 1.70 -24.34
CA GLY A 402 -41.89 1.22 -25.69
C GLY A 402 -40.40 1.23 -26.05
N TRP A 403 -39.59 2.16 -25.53
CA TRP A 403 -38.16 2.26 -25.88
C TRP A 403 -37.22 2.72 -24.75
N GLY A 404 -37.75 3.22 -23.63
CA GLY A 404 -36.95 3.88 -22.60
C GLY A 404 -35.92 2.96 -21.94
N THR A 405 -34.67 3.43 -21.82
CA THR A 405 -33.54 2.65 -21.27
C THR A 405 -33.03 3.23 -19.95
N SER A 406 -33.15 2.45 -18.88
CA SER A 406 -32.63 2.79 -17.55
C SER A 406 -31.29 2.10 -17.28
N VAL A 407 -30.32 2.87 -16.81
CA VAL A 407 -28.95 2.43 -16.54
C VAL A 407 -28.59 2.64 -15.06
N ILE A 408 -28.31 1.55 -14.36
CA ILE A 408 -27.76 1.56 -13.00
C ILE A 408 -26.25 1.84 -13.08
N VAL A 409 -25.81 2.89 -12.39
CA VAL A 409 -24.41 3.31 -12.22
C VAL A 409 -24.02 3.28 -10.74
N GLY A 410 -24.94 3.63 -9.84
CA GLY A 410 -24.77 3.54 -8.39
C GLY A 410 -24.72 2.09 -7.90
N VAL A 411 -23.89 1.82 -6.90
CA VAL A 411 -23.71 0.48 -6.31
C VAL A 411 -24.64 0.34 -5.10
N ALA A 412 -25.58 -0.61 -5.16
CA ALA A 412 -26.49 -0.89 -4.06
C ALA A 412 -25.83 -1.68 -2.93
N ALA A 413 -26.36 -1.53 -1.71
CA ALA A 413 -25.89 -2.26 -0.55
C ALA A 413 -26.18 -3.77 -0.62
N SER A 414 -25.46 -4.56 0.18
CA SER A 414 -25.57 -6.02 0.19
C SER A 414 -27.00 -6.53 0.43
N GLY A 415 -27.37 -7.60 -0.27
CA GLY A 415 -28.67 -8.26 -0.13
C GLY A 415 -29.87 -7.39 -0.50
N GLN A 416 -29.67 -6.19 -1.05
CA GLN A 416 -30.76 -5.34 -1.54
C GLN A 416 -31.13 -5.77 -2.96
N GLU A 417 -32.40 -6.12 -3.17
CA GLU A 417 -32.91 -6.56 -4.46
C GLU A 417 -33.57 -5.42 -5.24
N ILE A 418 -33.22 -5.28 -6.52
CA ILE A 418 -33.96 -4.44 -7.45
C ILE A 418 -35.22 -5.18 -7.93
N SER A 419 -36.37 -4.53 -7.92
CA SER A 419 -37.65 -5.15 -8.32
C SER A 419 -38.56 -4.17 -9.06
N THR A 420 -39.41 -4.71 -9.94
CA THR A 420 -40.47 -3.97 -10.65
C THR A 420 -41.54 -4.97 -11.12
N ARG A 421 -42.66 -4.48 -11.66
CA ARG A 421 -43.62 -5.33 -12.37
C ARG A 421 -43.02 -5.71 -13.74
N PRO A 422 -42.91 -7.01 -14.11
CA PRO A 422 -42.33 -7.41 -15.41
C PRO A 422 -42.99 -6.75 -16.63
N PHE A 423 -44.26 -6.35 -16.50
CA PHE A 423 -44.99 -5.57 -17.49
C PHE A 423 -44.23 -4.32 -17.96
N GLN A 424 -43.45 -3.65 -17.10
CA GLN A 424 -42.65 -2.48 -17.49
C GLN A 424 -41.64 -2.81 -18.60
N LEU A 425 -41.02 -3.99 -18.53
CA LEU A 425 -40.06 -4.51 -19.51
C LEU A 425 -40.78 -5.09 -20.75
N VAL A 426 -41.91 -5.79 -20.55
CA VAL A 426 -42.77 -6.28 -21.64
C VAL A 426 -43.28 -5.11 -22.50
N THR A 427 -43.58 -3.95 -21.89
CA THR A 427 -43.88 -2.71 -22.60
C THR A 427 -42.63 -1.95 -23.07
N GLY A 428 -41.59 -2.67 -23.48
CA GLY A 428 -40.44 -2.13 -24.25
C GLY A 428 -39.35 -1.39 -23.48
N ARG A 429 -39.40 -1.31 -22.14
CA ARG A 429 -38.31 -0.71 -21.37
C ARG A 429 -37.12 -1.65 -21.24
N VAL A 430 -35.93 -1.08 -21.21
CA VAL A 430 -34.66 -1.81 -21.06
C VAL A 430 -34.00 -1.42 -19.74
N TRP A 431 -33.67 -2.41 -18.89
CA TRP A 431 -32.90 -2.19 -17.66
C TRP A 431 -31.50 -2.79 -17.82
N LYS A 432 -30.46 -2.00 -17.55
CA LYS A 432 -29.05 -2.39 -17.64
C LYS A 432 -28.26 -1.79 -16.48
N GLY A 433 -27.06 -2.30 -16.24
CA GLY A 433 -26.06 -1.67 -15.37
C GLY A 433 -24.76 -1.40 -16.12
N THR A 434 -23.91 -0.57 -15.56
CA THR A 434 -22.56 -0.29 -16.09
C THR A 434 -21.52 -0.30 -14.97
N ALA A 435 -20.27 -0.66 -15.31
CA ALA A 435 -19.13 -0.61 -14.40
C ALA A 435 -17.98 0.13 -15.09
N PHE A 436 -17.40 1.14 -14.42
CA PHE A 436 -16.37 2.01 -15.01
C PHE A 436 -16.75 2.54 -16.42
N GLY A 437 -18.02 2.93 -16.60
CA GLY A 437 -18.55 3.41 -17.88
C GLY A 437 -18.54 2.39 -19.04
N GLY A 438 -18.22 1.12 -18.79
CA GLY A 438 -17.98 0.11 -19.83
C GLY A 438 -16.60 0.21 -20.50
N TRP A 439 -15.76 1.16 -20.09
CA TRP A 439 -14.45 1.40 -20.71
C TRP A 439 -13.47 0.25 -20.51
N LYS A 440 -12.79 -0.16 -21.58
CA LYS A 440 -11.62 -1.05 -21.55
C LYS A 440 -10.46 -0.29 -20.91
N SER A 441 -10.29 -0.44 -19.60
CA SER A 441 -9.62 0.55 -18.74
C SER A 441 -8.23 0.97 -19.24
N LYS A 442 -7.30 0.01 -19.42
CA LYS A 442 -5.92 0.28 -19.88
C LYS A 442 -5.86 0.87 -21.29
N ASP A 443 -6.80 0.51 -22.16
CA ASP A 443 -6.84 0.99 -23.55
C ASP A 443 -7.66 2.28 -23.74
N SER A 444 -8.40 2.73 -22.72
CA SER A 444 -9.34 3.86 -22.81
C SER A 444 -8.94 5.04 -21.94
N VAL A 445 -8.42 4.83 -20.73
CA VAL A 445 -8.04 5.92 -19.82
C VAL A 445 -6.97 6.86 -20.44
N PRO A 446 -5.92 6.37 -21.13
CA PRO A 446 -5.00 7.26 -21.84
C PRO A 446 -5.70 8.13 -22.91
N LYS A 447 -6.75 7.60 -23.57
CA LYS A 447 -7.54 8.37 -24.56
C LYS A 447 -8.43 9.42 -23.89
N LEU A 448 -8.99 9.13 -22.72
CA LEU A 448 -9.74 10.11 -21.93
C LEU A 448 -8.82 11.24 -21.44
N VAL A 449 -7.58 10.94 -21.03
CA VAL A 449 -6.55 11.96 -20.74
C VAL A 449 -6.25 12.79 -21.99
N ASP A 450 -6.03 12.16 -23.14
CA ASP A 450 -5.86 12.85 -24.42
C ASP A 450 -7.02 13.79 -24.76
N GLU A 451 -8.27 13.40 -24.49
CA GLU A 451 -9.46 14.22 -24.75
C GLU A 451 -9.64 15.37 -23.75
N TYR A 452 -9.26 15.16 -22.49
CA TYR A 452 -9.10 16.25 -21.51
C TYR A 452 -8.00 17.24 -21.93
N MET A 453 -6.83 16.77 -22.36
CA MET A 453 -5.74 17.63 -22.84
C MET A 453 -6.12 18.40 -24.12
N LYS A 454 -7.01 17.84 -24.94
CA LYS A 454 -7.65 18.51 -26.10
C LYS A 454 -8.87 19.37 -25.71
N LYS A 455 -9.09 19.59 -24.41
CA LYS A 455 -10.21 20.34 -23.79
C LYS A 455 -11.61 19.96 -24.30
N LYS A 456 -11.80 18.68 -24.66
CA LYS A 456 -13.13 18.09 -24.90
C LYS A 456 -13.85 17.72 -23.59
N LEU A 457 -13.09 17.44 -22.53
CA LEU A 457 -13.62 17.03 -21.23
C LEU A 457 -13.37 18.15 -20.21
N MET A 458 -14.43 18.59 -19.53
CA MET A 458 -14.41 19.67 -18.54
C MET A 458 -14.07 19.12 -17.14
N LEU A 459 -12.98 18.35 -17.01
CA LEU A 459 -12.62 17.67 -15.75
C LEU A 459 -12.33 18.67 -14.61
N ASP A 460 -11.80 19.84 -14.96
CA ASP A 460 -11.44 20.90 -14.01
C ASP A 460 -12.69 21.36 -13.19
N GLU A 461 -13.86 21.43 -13.83
CA GLU A 461 -15.13 21.90 -13.24
C GLU A 461 -15.72 20.95 -12.18
N PHE A 462 -15.26 19.69 -12.11
CA PHE A 462 -15.70 18.74 -11.08
C PHE A 462 -14.96 18.92 -9.74
N ILE A 463 -13.82 19.62 -9.75
CA ILE A 463 -12.96 19.81 -8.57
C ILE A 463 -13.46 21.04 -7.80
N THR A 464 -14.34 20.83 -6.82
CA THR A 464 -14.81 21.93 -5.96
C THR A 464 -13.90 22.22 -4.77
N HIS A 465 -13.02 21.29 -4.41
CA HIS A 465 -12.05 21.46 -3.33
C HIS A 465 -10.68 20.88 -3.71
N GLU A 466 -9.61 21.63 -3.48
CA GLU A 466 -8.24 21.11 -3.43
C GLU A 466 -7.70 21.24 -2.00
N MET A 467 -7.10 20.18 -1.47
CA MET A 467 -6.69 20.10 -0.06
C MET A 467 -5.36 19.34 0.08
N PRO A 468 -4.54 19.61 1.10
CA PRO A 468 -3.40 18.75 1.46
C PRO A 468 -3.90 17.40 2.02
N PHE A 469 -3.17 16.31 1.76
CA PHE A 469 -3.56 14.95 2.14
C PHE A 469 -3.88 14.76 3.63
N GLU A 470 -3.25 15.54 4.50
CA GLU A 470 -3.48 15.56 5.94
C GLU A 470 -4.92 15.92 6.33
N LYS A 471 -5.66 16.63 5.46
CA LYS A 471 -7.08 16.99 5.64
C LYS A 471 -8.06 15.92 5.09
N ILE A 472 -7.63 14.66 4.89
CA ILE A 472 -8.49 13.60 4.33
C ILE A 472 -9.82 13.39 5.09
N ASN A 473 -9.84 13.46 6.42
CA ASN A 473 -11.08 13.30 7.19
C ASN A 473 -12.06 14.49 7.00
N GLU A 474 -11.53 15.72 6.87
CA GLU A 474 -12.31 16.92 6.53
C GLU A 474 -12.90 16.82 5.10
N ALA A 475 -12.17 16.19 4.17
CA ALA A 475 -12.70 15.88 2.84
C ALA A 475 -13.85 14.84 2.90
N PHE A 476 -13.81 13.86 3.82
CA PHE A 476 -14.95 12.97 4.08
C PHE A 476 -16.14 13.74 4.67
N GLU A 477 -15.93 14.65 5.61
CA GLU A 477 -16.99 15.51 6.16
C GLU A 477 -17.64 16.38 5.06
N LEU A 478 -16.83 16.98 4.19
CA LEU A 478 -17.31 17.75 3.04
C LEU A 478 -18.14 16.89 2.07
N LEU A 479 -17.72 15.66 1.78
CA LEU A 479 -18.47 14.70 0.96
C LEU A 479 -19.81 14.30 1.60
N HIS A 480 -19.82 13.96 2.89
CA HIS A 480 -21.05 13.62 3.62
C HIS A 480 -22.02 14.82 3.75
N SER A 481 -21.49 16.05 3.80
CA SER A 481 -22.32 17.28 3.88
C SER A 481 -23.04 17.65 2.59
N GLY A 482 -22.77 16.96 1.47
CA GLY A 482 -23.32 17.27 0.14
C GLY A 482 -22.77 18.56 -0.50
N LYS A 483 -21.78 19.21 0.12
CA LYS A 483 -21.16 20.46 -0.37
C LYS A 483 -20.00 20.24 -1.34
N CYS A 484 -19.68 18.99 -1.67
CA CYS A 484 -18.50 18.60 -2.44
C CYS A 484 -18.89 17.74 -3.65
N LEU A 485 -18.36 18.05 -4.85
CA LEU A 485 -18.50 17.21 -6.04
C LEU A 485 -17.30 16.26 -6.17
N ARG A 486 -16.09 16.83 -6.08
CA ARG A 486 -14.84 16.14 -5.76
C ARG A 486 -13.94 17.02 -4.90
N ALA A 487 -13.30 16.38 -3.92
CA ALA A 487 -12.17 16.91 -3.19
C ALA A 487 -10.91 16.18 -3.65
N VAL A 488 -9.92 16.92 -4.15
CA VAL A 488 -8.63 16.40 -4.61
C VAL A 488 -7.59 16.66 -3.53
N LEU A 489 -7.02 15.57 -3.00
CA LEU A 489 -5.93 15.58 -2.04
C LEU A 489 -4.57 15.53 -2.75
N LYS A 490 -3.63 16.35 -2.30
CA LYS A 490 -2.24 16.40 -2.81
C LYS A 490 -1.23 16.02 -1.71
N TYR A 491 -0.19 15.26 -2.10
CA TYR A 491 0.78 14.58 -1.21
C TYR A 491 2.08 15.34 -0.94
#